data_AF-A0A4E0QQW3-F1
#
_entry.id   AF-A0A4E0QQW3-F1
#
_cell.length_a   1.000
_cell.length_b   1.000
_cell.length_c   1.000
_cell.angle_alpha   90.00
_cell.angle_beta   90.00
_cell.angle_gamma   90.00
#
_symmetry.space_group_name_H-M   'P 1'
#
loop_
_entity.id
_entity.type
_entity.pdbx_description
1 polymer ?
#
loop_
_entity_poly.entity_id
_entity_poly.type
_entity_poly.pdbx_seq_one_letter_code
_entity_poly.pdbx_strand_id
1 'polypeptide(L)' 'EIKQGEFKKGEEKGFNDGYGEGKEDGIKKGKIETARNFKANGVLTAEQIASATGLSLDEVMALL' A
#
# COMPACT_ATOMS: atom_id res chain seq x y z
N GLU A 1 22.55 29.00 15.24
CA GLU A 1 21.91 29.52 14.01
C GLU A 1 21.87 28.36 13.01
N ILE A 2 20.69 27.84 12.68
CA ILE A 2 20.58 26.73 11.71
C ILE A 2 20.90 27.33 10.35
N LYS A 3 21.88 26.77 9.64
CA LYS A 3 22.26 27.31 8.33
C LYS A 3 21.10 27.04 7.35
N GLN A 4 20.79 28.01 6.50
CA GLN A 4 19.66 27.92 5.55
C GLN A 4 19.69 26.64 4.67
N GLY A 5 20.88 26.08 4.42
CA GLY A 5 21.04 24.79 3.73
C GLY A 5 20.70 23.55 4.56
N GLU A 6 20.85 23.58 5.88
CA GLU A 6 20.46 22.48 6.77
C GLU A 6 18.94 22.36 6.88
N PHE A 7 18.23 23.50 6.87
CA PHE A 7 16.76 23.53 6.86
C PHE A 7 16.18 22.90 5.59
N LYS A 8 16.67 23.29 4.42
CA LYS A 8 16.24 22.70 3.13
C LYS A 8 16.43 21.19 3.06
N LYS A 9 17.55 20.70 3.61
CA LYS A 9 17.83 19.25 3.66
C LYS A 9 16.85 18.51 4.58
N GLY A 10 16.45 19.13 5.68
CA GLY A 10 15.42 18.60 6.57
C GLY A 10 14.06 18.51 5.90
N GLU A 11 13.64 19.55 5.19
CA GLU A 11 12.37 19.59 4.45
C GLU A 11 12.34 18.55 3.32
N GLU A 12 13.40 18.46 2.52
CA GLU A 12 13.49 17.48 1.43
C GLU A 12 13.42 16.05 1.94
N LYS A 13 14.12 15.76 3.05
CA LYS A 13 14.07 14.44 3.68
C LYS A 13 12.68 14.14 4.21
N GLY A 14 12.06 15.06 4.95
CA GLY A 14 10.72 14.88 5.50
C GLY A 14 9.66 14.66 4.41
N PHE A 15 9.76 15.37 3.28
CA PHE A 15 8.88 15.15 2.13
C PHE A 15 9.09 13.78 1.50
N ASN A 16 10.34 13.37 1.23
CA ASN A 16 10.64 12.09 0.60
C ASN A 16 10.21 10.90 1.47
N ASP A 17 10.50 10.97 2.78
CA ASP A 17 10.11 9.93 3.73
C ASP A 17 8.58 9.82 3.80
N GLY A 18 7.87 10.95 3.99
CA GLY A 18 6.41 10.96 4.08
C GLY A 18 5.70 10.56 2.78
N TYR A 19 6.24 10.96 1.62
CA TYR A 19 5.73 10.55 0.31
C TYR A 19 5.95 9.05 0.08
N GLY A 20 7.12 8.53 0.45
CA GLY A 20 7.45 7.10 0.36
C GLY A 20 6.49 6.26 1.19
N GLU A 21 6.36 6.58 2.48
CA GLU A 21 5.45 5.88 3.40
C GLU A 21 4.00 5.96 2.89
N GLY A 22 3.51 7.15 2.54
CA GLY A 22 2.15 7.32 2.05
C GLY A 22 1.84 6.53 0.77
N LYS A 23 2.82 6.42 -0.14
CA LYS A 23 2.69 5.63 -1.37
C LYS A 23 2.62 4.14 -1.08
N GLU A 24 3.49 3.60 -0.22
CA GLU A 24 3.46 2.19 0.16
C GLU A 24 2.15 1.82 0.84
N ASP A 25 1.71 2.68 1.77
CA ASP A 25 0.49 2.47 2.54
C ASP A 25 -0.76 2.52 1.64
N GLY A 26 -0.79 3.45 0.67
CA GLY A 26 -1.83 3.53 -0.35
C GLY A 26 -1.89 2.30 -1.27
N ILE A 27 -0.73 1.82 -1.74
CA ILE A 27 -0.65 0.59 -2.55
C ILE A 27 -1.20 -0.59 -1.76
N LYS A 28 -0.79 -0.76 -0.50
CA LYS A 28 -1.26 -1.85 0.36
C LYS A 28 -2.78 -1.79 0.58
N LYS A 29 -3.31 -0.61 0.93
CA LYS A 29 -4.76 -0.40 1.12
C LYS A 29 -5.54 -0.70 -0.16
N GLY A 30 -5.07 -0.26 -1.32
CA GLY A 30 -5.71 -0.50 -2.62
C GLY A 30 -5.76 -1.97 -3.00
N LYS A 31 -4.68 -2.74 -2.75
CA LYS A 31 -4.68 -4.20 -2.96
C LYS A 31 -5.73 -4.90 -2.10
N ILE A 32 -5.81 -4.55 -0.83
CA ILE A 32 -6.76 -5.16 0.12
C ILE A 32 -8.21 -4.81 -0.24
N GLU A 33 -8.49 -3.55 -0.60
CA GLU A 33 -9.82 -3.12 -1.05
C GLU A 33 -10.24 -3.87 -2.31
N THR A 34 -9.33 -3.99 -3.28
CA THR A 34 -9.56 -4.75 -4.51
C THR A 34 -9.87 -6.22 -4.21
N ALA A 35 -9.12 -6.86 -3.30
CA ALA A 35 -9.38 -8.24 -2.88
C ALA A 35 -10.78 -8.41 -2.25
N ARG A 36 -11.20 -7.47 -1.39
CA ARG A 36 -12.55 -7.46 -0.80
C ARG A 36 -13.63 -7.31 -1.86
N ASN A 37 -13.42 -6.45 -2.85
CA ASN A 37 -14.38 -6.25 -3.94
C ASN A 37 -14.50 -7.50 -4.81
N PHE A 38 -13.39 -8.15 -5.16
CA PHE A 38 -13.43 -9.43 -5.88
C PHE A 38 -14.14 -10.53 -5.10
N LYS A 39 -13.90 -10.62 -3.78
CA LYS A 39 -14.64 -11.53 -2.90
C LYS A 39 -16.14 -11.24 -2.94
N ALA A 40 -16.54 -9.97 -2.77
CA ALA A 40 -17.93 -9.58 -2.76
C ALA A 40 -18.65 -9.90 -4.07
N ASN A 41 -17.94 -9.85 -5.20
CA ASN A 41 -18.46 -10.24 -6.51
C ASN A 41 -18.63 -11.77 -6.65
N GLY A 42 -17.91 -12.58 -5.89
CA GLY A 42 -18.08 -14.05 -5.81
C GLY A 42 -17.68 -14.84 -7.05
N VAL A 43 -17.04 -14.20 -8.04
CA VAL A 43 -16.67 -14.84 -9.32
C VAL A 43 -15.30 -15.51 -9.26
N LEU A 44 -14.38 -14.98 -8.44
CA LEU A 44 -12.99 -15.41 -8.39
C LEU A 44 -12.73 -16.29 -7.16
N THR A 45 -11.87 -17.31 -7.31
CA THR A 45 -11.35 -18.09 -6.18
C THR A 45 -10.31 -17.28 -5.39
N ALA A 46 -9.98 -17.72 -4.18
CA ALA A 46 -8.98 -17.07 -3.34
C ALA A 46 -7.61 -17.00 -4.03
N GLU A 47 -7.22 -18.04 -4.77
CA GLU A 47 -5.96 -18.09 -5.53
C GLU A 47 -5.96 -17.10 -6.70
N GLN A 48 -7.09 -16.94 -7.39
CA GLN A 48 -7.22 -15.97 -8.47
C GLN A 48 -7.18 -14.53 -7.92
N ILE A 49 -7.78 -14.29 -6.76
CA ILE A 49 -7.72 -12.99 -6.08
C ILE A 49 -6.29 -12.68 -5.63
N ALA A 50 -5.57 -13.65 -5.07
CA ALA A 50 -4.17 -13.49 -4.66
C ALA A 50 -3.29 -13.12 -5.86
N SER A 51 -3.45 -13.84 -6.98
CA SER A 51 -2.76 -13.54 -8.24
C SER A 51 -3.08 -12.14 -8.78
N ALA A 52 -4.37 -11.75 -8.81
CA ALA A 52 -4.80 -10.47 -9.38
C ALA A 52 -4.39 -9.25 -8.54
N THR A 53 -4.30 -9.40 -7.22
CA THR A 53 -3.97 -8.30 -6.30
C THR A 53 -2.49 -8.26 -5.91
N GLY A 54 -1.75 -9.34 -6.18
CA GLY A 54 -0.38 -9.51 -5.71
C GLY A 54 -0.30 -9.53 -4.18
N LEU A 55 -1.32 -10.09 -3.53
CA LEU A 55 -1.32 -10.50 -2.12
C LEU A 55 -0.97 -11.99 -2.06
N SER A 56 -0.47 -12.43 -0.92
CA SER A 56 -0.35 -13.87 -0.64
C SER A 56 -1.72 -14.52 -0.48
N LEU A 57 -1.79 -15.84 -0.68
CA LEU A 57 -3.01 -16.58 -0.45
C LEU A 57 -3.48 -16.43 1.01
N ASP A 58 -2.57 -16.49 1.98
CA ASP A 58 -2.88 -16.31 3.40
C ASP A 58 -3.48 -14.92 3.69
N GLU A 59 -2.95 -13.86 3.09
CA GLU A 59 -3.51 -12.51 3.21
C GLU A 59 -4.92 -12.43 2.64
N VAL A 60 -5.18 -13.10 1.50
CA VAL A 60 -6.53 -13.15 0.93
C VAL A 60 -7.48 -13.95 1.82
N MET A 61 -7.04 -15.11 2.31
CA MET A 61 -7.82 -15.97 3.21
C MET A 61 -8.15 -15.27 4.53
N ALA A 62 -7.25 -14.42 5.05
CA ALA A 62 -7.52 -13.61 6.24
C ALA A 62 -8.57 -12.51 6.03
N LEU A 63 -8.91 -12.19 4.77
CA LEU A 63 -10.03 -11.31 4.40
C LEU A 63 -11.34 -12.07 4.17
N LEU A 64 -11.30 -13.41 4.14
CA LEU A 64 -12.46 -14.29 3.95
C LEU A 64 -13.24 -14.51 5.25
#